data_AF-A0A957P5C4-F1
#
_entry.id   AF-A0A957P5C4-F1
#
_cell.length_a   1.000
_cell.length_b   1.000
_cell.length_c   1.000
_cell.angle_alpha   90.00
_cell.angle_beta   90.00
_cell.angle_gamma   90.00
#
_symmetry.space_group_name_H-M   'P 1'
#
loop_
_entity.id
_entity.type
_entity.pdbx_description
1 polymer ?
#
loop_
_entity_poly.entity_id
_entity_poly.type
_entity_poly.pdbx_seq_one_letter_code
_entity_poly.pdbx_strand_id
1 'polypeptide(L)'
;MILLSWCSRQISEHIQLLAVHITGSTNAATVAIFLVLLPGVIIHEGAHWLTAYFLGLKPSKFRVWPKKQGKFLGLGSISIRSGGLLKDSLVGLAPLILGSILVALISHRVFNVQAMSGALMEGQWRNGVEAFLSAFRQPDGALWAYLLFTISNAMMPSPSDREPVTPVAQYALLAGLAYLLIGLPVRPLQAFILWLTPFVQSVSSAFLFIILLDLIVLLILFVLSEIFAPAPSSR
;
A
#
# COMPACT_ATOMS: atom_id res chain seq x y z
N MET A 1 -5.28 5.21 5.24
CA MET A 1 -5.13 3.73 5.23
C MET A 1 -6.39 3.00 4.81
N ILE A 2 -7.54 3.22 5.46
CA ILE A 2 -8.81 2.57 5.07
C ILE A 2 -9.15 2.85 3.60
N LEU A 3 -9.13 4.12 3.19
CA LEU A 3 -9.46 4.50 1.81
C LEU A 3 -8.48 3.89 0.78
N LEU A 4 -7.17 3.88 1.08
CA LEU A 4 -6.17 3.22 0.24
C LEU A 4 -6.43 1.72 0.10
N SER A 5 -6.76 1.05 1.21
CA SER A 5 -7.09 -0.38 1.18
C SER A 5 -8.36 -0.67 0.37
N TRP A 6 -9.33 0.25 0.42
CA TRP A 6 -10.54 0.16 -0.39
C TRP A 6 -10.22 0.37 -1.86
N CYS A 7 -9.46 1.42 -2.22
CA CYS A 7 -9.04 1.69 -3.59
C CYS A 7 -8.27 0.51 -4.17
N SER A 8 -7.28 -0.01 -3.44
CA SER A 8 -6.49 -1.16 -3.85
C SER A 8 -7.32 -2.41 -4.12
N ARG A 9 -8.32 -2.67 -3.28
CA ARG A 9 -9.27 -3.75 -3.52
C ARG A 9 -10.09 -3.50 -4.79
N GLN A 10 -10.63 -2.30 -4.97
CA GLN A 10 -11.44 -1.95 -6.14
C GLN A 10 -10.63 -2.02 -7.44
N ILE A 11 -9.42 -1.47 -7.45
CA ILE A 11 -8.48 -1.54 -8.59
C ILE A 11 -8.20 -3.01 -8.94
N SER A 12 -7.90 -3.83 -7.93
CA SER A 12 -7.62 -5.25 -8.14
C SER A 12 -8.81 -6.00 -8.75
N GLU A 13 -10.03 -5.72 -8.28
CA GLU A 13 -11.27 -6.29 -8.80
C GLU A 13 -11.49 -5.84 -10.25
N HIS A 14 -11.35 -4.55 -10.57
CA HIS A 14 -11.59 -4.02 -11.92
C HIS A 14 -10.54 -4.48 -12.94
N ILE A 15 -9.25 -4.57 -12.56
CA ILE A 15 -8.21 -5.13 -13.43
C ILE A 15 -8.56 -6.58 -13.79
N GLN A 16 -8.98 -7.38 -12.81
CA GLN A 16 -9.34 -8.78 -13.05
C GLN A 16 -10.60 -8.89 -13.91
N LEU A 17 -11.64 -8.09 -13.63
CA LEU A 17 -12.87 -8.05 -14.43
C LEU A 17 -12.57 -7.69 -15.88
N LEU A 18 -11.86 -6.59 -16.11
CA LEU A 18 -11.47 -6.15 -17.44
C LEU A 18 -10.66 -7.23 -18.17
N ALA A 19 -9.70 -7.86 -17.49
CA ALA A 19 -8.92 -8.93 -18.09
C ALA A 19 -9.77 -10.18 -18.41
N VAL A 20 -10.77 -10.53 -17.59
CA VAL A 20 -11.74 -11.60 -17.92
C VAL A 20 -12.59 -11.22 -19.11
N HIS A 21 -13.08 -9.98 -19.21
CA HIS A 21 -13.89 -9.52 -20.35
C HIS A 21 -13.11 -9.58 -21.66
N ILE A 22 -11.83 -9.21 -21.64
CA ILE A 22 -10.97 -9.21 -22.83
C ILE A 22 -10.52 -10.62 -23.23
N THR A 23 -10.16 -11.46 -22.25
CA THR A 23 -9.51 -12.76 -22.52
C THR A 23 -10.41 -13.98 -22.36
N GLY A 24 -11.58 -13.83 -21.73
CA GLY A 24 -12.46 -14.92 -21.32
C GLY A 24 -11.89 -15.85 -20.24
N SER A 25 -10.71 -15.55 -19.66
CA SER A 25 -9.98 -16.49 -18.79
C SER A 25 -9.62 -15.89 -17.43
N THR A 26 -10.11 -16.53 -16.36
CA THR A 26 -9.74 -16.14 -14.98
C THR A 26 -8.26 -16.35 -14.66
N ASN A 27 -7.60 -17.27 -15.37
CA ASN A 27 -6.16 -17.49 -15.24
C ASN A 27 -5.38 -16.36 -15.90
N ALA A 28 -5.80 -15.90 -17.08
CA ALA A 28 -5.19 -14.74 -17.73
C ALA A 28 -5.39 -13.47 -16.90
N ALA A 29 -6.56 -13.28 -16.29
CA ALA A 29 -6.81 -12.17 -15.37
C ALA A 29 -5.90 -12.18 -14.13
N THR A 30 -5.64 -13.37 -13.58
CA THR A 30 -4.69 -13.57 -12.47
C THR A 30 -3.26 -13.18 -12.88
N VAL A 31 -2.84 -13.55 -14.08
CA VAL A 31 -1.51 -13.18 -14.62
C VAL A 31 -1.46 -11.68 -14.92
N ALA A 32 -2.52 -11.09 -15.45
CA ALA A 32 -2.59 -9.67 -15.78
C ALA A 32 -2.38 -8.79 -14.54
N ILE A 33 -3.16 -9.02 -13.47
CA ILE A 33 -2.98 -8.26 -12.22
C ILE A 33 -1.60 -8.49 -11.61
N PHE A 34 -1.09 -9.72 -11.67
CA PHE A 34 0.24 -10.05 -11.20
C PHE A 34 1.33 -9.26 -11.93
N LEU A 35 1.28 -9.21 -13.27
CA LEU A 35 2.25 -8.46 -14.08
C LEU A 35 2.16 -6.96 -13.83
N VAL A 36 0.94 -6.41 -13.71
CA VAL A 36 0.73 -4.99 -13.41
C VAL A 36 1.33 -4.62 -12.06
N LEU A 37 1.11 -5.44 -11.02
CA LEU A 37 1.57 -5.17 -9.65
C LEU A 37 2.97 -5.76 -9.34
N LEU A 38 3.63 -6.38 -10.30
CA LEU A 38 4.88 -7.12 -10.10
C LEU A 38 5.97 -6.29 -9.37
N PRO A 39 6.23 -5.03 -9.72
CA PRO A 39 7.25 -4.23 -9.03
C PRO A 39 6.93 -4.08 -7.53
N GLY A 40 5.67 -3.82 -7.20
CA GLY A 40 5.18 -3.71 -5.83
C GLY A 40 5.25 -5.03 -5.08
N VAL A 41 4.87 -6.14 -5.72
CA VAL A 41 4.97 -7.50 -5.13
C VAL A 41 6.43 -7.84 -4.82
N ILE A 42 7.37 -7.46 -5.69
CA ILE A 42 8.79 -7.70 -5.44
C ILE A 42 9.26 -6.94 -4.20
N ILE A 43 8.87 -5.68 -4.07
CA ILE A 43 9.20 -4.84 -2.90
C ILE A 43 8.54 -5.41 -1.64
N HIS A 44 7.29 -5.86 -1.72
CA HIS A 44 6.54 -6.43 -0.60
C HIS A 44 7.23 -7.67 -0.03
N GLU A 45 7.42 -8.69 -0.87
CA GLU A 45 8.05 -9.94 -0.47
C GLU A 45 9.54 -9.74 -0.12
N GLY A 46 10.20 -8.77 -0.77
CA GLY A 46 11.56 -8.34 -0.44
C GLY A 46 11.66 -7.71 0.95
N ALA A 47 10.67 -6.93 1.37
CA ALA A 47 10.61 -6.33 2.70
C ALA A 47 10.52 -7.41 3.80
N HIS A 48 9.66 -8.41 3.58
CA HIS A 48 9.55 -9.59 4.44
C HIS A 48 10.90 -10.30 4.56
N TRP A 49 11.52 -10.61 3.42
CA TRP A 49 12.80 -11.30 3.36
C TRP A 49 13.91 -10.51 4.09
N LEU A 50 14.03 -9.23 3.80
CA LEU A 50 15.07 -8.36 4.33
C LEU A 50 14.96 -8.21 5.85
N THR A 51 13.73 -8.01 6.34
CA THR A 51 13.47 -7.88 7.77
C THR A 51 13.72 -9.19 8.49
N ALA A 52 13.28 -10.31 7.93
CA ALA A 52 13.55 -11.63 8.47
C ALA A 52 15.07 -11.91 8.55
N TYR A 53 15.82 -11.56 7.49
CA TYR A 53 17.26 -11.70 7.46
C TYR A 53 17.95 -10.89 8.57
N PHE A 54 17.62 -9.59 8.71
CA PHE A 54 18.21 -8.74 9.76
C PHE A 54 17.84 -9.16 11.18
N LEU A 55 16.67 -9.79 11.37
CA LEU A 55 16.24 -10.33 12.67
C LEU A 55 16.83 -11.72 12.99
N GLY A 56 17.70 -12.24 12.11
CA GLY A 56 18.35 -13.54 12.26
C GLY A 56 17.41 -14.73 12.03
N LEU A 57 16.30 -14.53 11.32
CA LEU A 57 15.42 -15.61 10.89
C LEU A 57 15.98 -16.27 9.63
N LYS A 58 15.43 -17.44 9.28
CA LYS A 58 15.81 -18.20 8.09
C LYS A 58 14.71 -18.09 7.04
N PRO A 59 14.66 -17.01 6.24
CA PRO A 59 13.68 -16.88 5.17
C PRO A 59 13.90 -17.96 4.10
N SER A 60 12.81 -18.52 3.57
CA SER A 60 12.87 -19.44 2.44
C SER A 60 13.12 -18.68 1.12
N LYS A 61 13.26 -19.44 0.02
CA LYS A 61 13.41 -18.85 -1.32
C LYS A 61 12.15 -18.07 -1.71
N PHE A 62 12.40 -16.91 -2.30
CA PHE A 62 11.42 -16.03 -2.91
C PHE A 62 10.64 -16.74 -4.03
N ARG A 63 9.32 -16.76 -3.95
CA ARG A 63 8.45 -17.28 -5.02
C ARG A 63 7.44 -16.22 -5.45
N VAL A 64 7.65 -15.67 -6.64
CA VAL A 64 6.81 -14.63 -7.26
C VAL A 64 5.98 -15.30 -8.35
N TRP A 65 4.94 -15.98 -7.92
CA TRP A 65 3.98 -16.58 -8.83
C TRP A 65 2.60 -16.54 -8.21
N PRO A 66 1.57 -16.09 -8.96
CA PRO A 66 0.24 -15.97 -8.39
C PRO A 66 -0.32 -17.35 -8.10
N LYS A 67 -0.87 -17.53 -6.89
CA LYS A 67 -1.54 -18.74 -6.45
C LYS A 67 -2.89 -18.36 -5.84
N LYS A 68 -3.96 -19.01 -6.30
CA LYS A 68 -5.28 -18.89 -5.67
C LYS A 68 -5.20 -19.45 -4.25
N GLN A 69 -5.52 -18.64 -3.25
CA GLN A 69 -5.57 -19.00 -1.83
C GLN A 69 -7.00 -18.79 -1.32
N GLY A 70 -7.90 -19.73 -1.65
CA GLY A 70 -9.31 -19.65 -1.28
C GLY A 70 -9.99 -18.41 -1.88
N LYS A 71 -10.47 -17.50 -1.01
CA LYS A 71 -11.09 -16.22 -1.42
C LYS A 71 -10.10 -15.12 -1.78
N PHE A 72 -8.80 -15.32 -1.51
CA PHE A 72 -7.76 -14.32 -1.75
C PHE A 72 -6.81 -14.77 -2.85
N LEU A 73 -6.31 -13.80 -3.60
CA LEU A 73 -5.27 -14.03 -4.60
C LEU A 73 -3.91 -13.70 -3.97
N GLY A 74 -3.09 -14.73 -3.72
CA GLY A 74 -1.70 -14.52 -3.32
C GLY A 74 -0.86 -14.25 -4.57
N LEU A 75 -0.27 -13.07 -4.69
CA LEU A 75 0.56 -12.70 -5.85
C LEU A 75 2.04 -13.10 -5.67
N GLY A 76 2.46 -13.29 -4.43
CA GLY A 76 3.78 -13.77 -4.04
C GLY A 76 3.68 -14.58 -2.76
N SER A 77 4.75 -15.29 -2.41
CA SER A 77 4.88 -15.86 -1.07
C SER A 77 6.34 -16.07 -0.69
N ILE A 78 6.65 -15.73 0.54
CA ILE A 78 7.80 -16.20 1.27
C ILE A 78 7.35 -17.05 2.47
N SER A 79 8.13 -18.07 2.84
CA SER A 79 7.88 -18.83 4.07
C SER A 79 8.99 -18.51 5.06
N ILE A 80 8.60 -18.10 6.26
CA ILE A 80 9.53 -17.68 7.31
C ILE A 80 9.25 -18.56 8.52
N ARG A 81 10.30 -19.17 9.07
CA ARG A 81 10.16 -19.89 10.34
C ARG A 81 9.91 -18.87 11.45
N SER A 82 8.84 -19.07 12.23
CA SER A 82 8.50 -18.20 13.37
C SER A 82 9.72 -17.99 14.27
N GLY A 83 9.98 -16.72 14.58
CA GLY A 83 11.02 -16.25 15.48
C GLY A 83 10.49 -15.80 16.83
N GLY A 84 9.20 -16.03 17.10
CA GLY A 84 8.47 -15.49 18.23
C GLY A 84 7.72 -14.20 17.89
N LEU A 85 6.77 -13.85 18.76
CA LEU A 85 5.74 -12.85 18.51
C LEU A 85 6.29 -11.52 17.95
N LEU A 86 7.25 -10.91 18.63
CA LEU A 86 7.79 -9.60 18.22
C LEU A 86 8.48 -9.65 16.85
N LYS A 87 9.29 -10.67 16.59
CA LYS A 87 10.00 -10.80 15.31
C LYS A 87 9.01 -11.05 14.18
N ASP A 88 8.02 -11.89 14.42
CA ASP A 88 6.99 -12.21 13.44
C ASP A 88 6.12 -10.98 13.13
N SER A 89 5.79 -10.13 14.13
CA SER A 89 5.07 -8.87 13.89
C SER A 89 5.90 -7.87 13.10
N LEU A 90 7.20 -7.74 13.38
CA LEU A 90 8.09 -6.84 12.65
C LEU A 90 8.23 -7.24 11.19
N VAL A 91 8.36 -8.55 10.93
CA VAL A 91 8.30 -9.10 9.58
C VAL A 91 6.95 -8.79 8.94
N GLY A 92 5.83 -9.10 9.61
CA GLY A 92 4.48 -8.83 9.10
C GLY A 92 4.23 -7.37 8.71
N LEU A 93 4.78 -6.42 9.46
CA LEU A 93 4.67 -4.98 9.18
C LEU A 93 5.70 -4.46 8.16
N ALA A 94 6.73 -5.24 7.83
CA ALA A 94 7.83 -4.78 7.00
C ALA A 94 7.39 -4.22 5.63
N PRO A 95 6.47 -4.87 4.88
CA PRO A 95 6.03 -4.32 3.59
C PRO A 95 5.32 -2.98 3.73
N LEU A 96 4.49 -2.83 4.76
CA LEU A 96 3.77 -1.58 5.03
C LEU A 96 4.74 -0.46 5.40
N ILE A 97 5.73 -0.74 6.27
CA ILE A 97 6.73 0.24 6.69
C ILE A 97 7.62 0.64 5.52
N LEU A 98 8.22 -0.33 4.82
CA LEU A 98 9.11 -0.06 3.69
C LEU A 98 8.35 0.62 2.54
N GLY A 99 7.15 0.12 2.21
CA GLY A 99 6.27 0.73 1.21
C GLY A 99 5.94 2.18 1.56
N SER A 100 5.54 2.46 2.80
CA SER A 100 5.23 3.82 3.26
C SER A 100 6.43 4.77 3.15
N ILE A 101 7.63 4.30 3.51
CA ILE A 101 8.87 5.06 3.36
C ILE A 101 9.15 5.35 1.88
N LEU A 102 9.10 4.33 1.02
CA LEU A 102 9.37 4.47 -0.41
C LEU A 102 8.38 5.42 -1.08
N VAL A 103 7.08 5.29 -0.81
CA VAL A 103 6.09 6.19 -1.41
C VAL A 103 6.23 7.61 -0.90
N ALA A 104 6.57 7.82 0.37
CA ALA A 104 6.85 9.16 0.90
C ALA A 104 8.07 9.78 0.22
N LEU A 105 9.16 9.04 0.09
CA LEU A 105 10.38 9.50 -0.58
C LEU A 105 10.12 9.86 -2.05
N ILE A 106 9.49 8.97 -2.81
CA ILE A 106 9.19 9.19 -4.23
C ILE A 106 8.24 10.39 -4.39
N SER A 107 7.16 10.42 -3.60
CA SER A 107 6.17 11.51 -3.65
C SER A 107 6.79 12.88 -3.36
N HIS A 108 7.68 12.97 -2.38
CA HIS A 108 8.34 14.23 -2.06
C HIS A 108 9.40 14.64 -3.08
N ARG A 109 10.21 13.70 -3.56
CA ARG A 109 11.33 14.00 -4.45
C ARG A 109 10.91 14.23 -5.90
N VAL A 110 9.93 13.49 -6.38
CA VAL A 110 9.52 13.52 -7.79
C VAL A 110 8.32 14.44 -7.98
N PHE A 111 7.36 14.42 -7.04
CA PHE A 111 6.04 15.01 -7.25
C PHE A 111 5.71 16.23 -6.40
N ASN A 112 6.66 16.70 -5.57
CA ASN A 112 6.51 17.88 -4.70
C ASN A 112 5.15 17.92 -3.96
N VAL A 113 4.76 16.79 -3.37
CA VAL A 113 3.42 16.63 -2.78
C VAL A 113 3.14 17.57 -1.61
N GLN A 114 4.17 18.20 -1.02
CA GLN A 114 3.99 19.24 -0.01
C GLN A 114 3.28 20.47 -0.58
N ALA A 115 3.66 20.91 -1.79
CA ALA A 115 3.02 22.03 -2.45
C ALA A 115 1.55 21.73 -2.73
N MET A 116 1.25 20.50 -3.18
CA MET A 116 -0.11 20.02 -3.38
C MET A 116 -0.90 20.01 -2.07
N SER A 117 -0.40 19.32 -1.03
CA SER A 117 -1.14 19.19 0.24
C SER A 117 -1.31 20.53 0.94
N GLY A 118 -0.30 21.41 0.90
CA GLY A 118 -0.38 22.76 1.47
C GLY A 118 -1.45 23.60 0.79
N ALA A 119 -1.46 23.65 -0.54
CA ALA A 119 -2.47 24.37 -1.30
C ALA A 119 -3.89 23.87 -1.01
N LEU A 120 -4.09 22.55 -0.90
CA LEU A 120 -5.39 21.97 -0.55
C LEU A 120 -5.82 22.32 0.88
N MET A 121 -4.89 22.31 1.85
CA MET A 121 -5.18 22.70 3.24
C MET A 121 -5.55 24.18 3.37
N GLU A 122 -5.00 25.04 2.51
CA GLU A 122 -5.31 26.47 2.44
C GLU A 122 -6.59 26.78 1.62
N GLY A 123 -7.28 25.75 1.11
CA GLY A 123 -8.48 25.91 0.27
C GLY A 123 -8.18 26.38 -1.16
N GLN A 124 -6.92 26.40 -1.58
CA GLN A 124 -6.48 26.76 -2.94
C GLN A 124 -6.57 25.55 -3.88
N TRP A 125 -7.78 25.06 -4.12
CA TRP A 125 -8.04 23.84 -4.89
C TRP A 125 -7.40 23.84 -6.28
N ARG A 126 -7.43 24.99 -6.99
CA ARG A 126 -6.83 25.13 -8.32
C ARG A 126 -5.31 24.89 -8.28
N ASN A 127 -4.63 25.47 -7.30
CA ASN A 127 -3.18 25.32 -7.12
C ASN A 127 -2.84 23.88 -6.72
N GLY A 128 -3.67 23.25 -5.88
CA GLY A 128 -3.52 21.84 -5.54
C GLY A 128 -3.63 20.91 -6.76
N VAL A 129 -4.64 21.12 -7.61
CA VAL A 129 -4.82 20.34 -8.85
C VAL A 129 -3.68 20.59 -9.82
N GLU A 130 -3.24 21.84 -9.98
CA GLU A 130 -2.11 22.17 -10.85
C GLU A 130 -0.82 21.50 -10.38
N ALA A 131 -0.54 21.52 -9.06
CA ALA A 131 0.58 20.81 -8.47
C ALA A 131 0.49 19.30 -8.76
N PHE A 132 -0.69 18.70 -8.58
CA PHE A 132 -0.93 17.29 -8.90
C PHE A 132 -0.72 16.98 -10.39
N LEU A 133 -1.17 17.82 -11.31
CA LEU A 133 -1.01 17.58 -12.75
C LEU A 133 0.40 17.82 -13.26
N SER A 134 1.11 18.80 -12.67
CA SER A 134 2.50 19.12 -13.02
C SER A 134 3.44 17.94 -12.81
N ALA A 135 3.11 17.08 -11.83
CA ALA A 135 3.75 15.80 -11.54
C ALA A 135 3.93 14.92 -12.79
N PHE A 136 2.90 14.86 -13.64
CA PHE A 136 2.86 14.00 -14.83
C PHE A 136 3.50 14.64 -16.07
N ARG A 137 3.86 15.93 -16.01
CA ARG A 137 4.51 16.64 -17.13
C ARG A 137 6.01 16.42 -17.19
N GLN A 138 6.61 15.81 -16.15
CA GLN A 138 8.02 15.46 -16.17
C GLN A 138 8.28 14.26 -17.10
N PRO A 139 9.46 14.17 -17.75
CA PRO A 139 9.78 13.09 -18.70
C PRO A 139 9.53 11.68 -18.15
N ASP A 140 9.90 11.44 -16.89
CA ASP A 140 9.75 10.14 -16.22
C ASP A 140 8.54 10.09 -15.26
N GLY A 141 7.70 11.12 -15.25
CA GLY A 141 6.61 11.27 -14.27
C GLY A 141 5.61 10.11 -14.32
N ALA A 142 5.32 9.59 -15.52
CA ALA A 142 4.43 8.44 -15.70
C ALA A 142 5.02 7.14 -15.12
N LEU A 143 6.33 6.91 -15.31
CA LEU A 143 7.01 5.73 -14.75
C LEU A 143 7.02 5.77 -13.22
N TRP A 144 7.32 6.94 -12.64
CA TRP A 144 7.28 7.13 -11.19
C TRP A 144 5.87 7.01 -10.62
N ALA A 145 4.85 7.48 -11.34
CA ALA A 145 3.46 7.33 -10.93
C ALA A 145 3.04 5.85 -10.97
N TYR A 146 3.47 5.11 -12.00
CA TYR A 146 3.29 3.65 -12.07
C TYR A 146 3.99 2.93 -10.91
N LEU A 147 5.24 3.31 -10.57
CA LEU A 147 5.93 2.72 -9.40
C LEU A 147 5.21 3.05 -8.09
N LEU A 148 4.77 4.30 -7.88
CA LEU A 148 3.95 4.66 -6.71
C LEU A 148 2.69 3.81 -6.62
N PHE A 149 1.96 3.70 -7.74
CA PHE A 149 0.75 2.89 -7.86
C PHE A 149 1.01 1.42 -7.50
N THR A 150 2.05 0.81 -8.07
CA THR A 150 2.33 -0.61 -7.78
C THR A 150 2.77 -0.84 -6.34
N ILE A 151 3.62 0.03 -5.78
CA ILE A 151 4.06 -0.06 -4.39
C ILE A 151 2.88 0.15 -3.44
N SER A 152 2.05 1.16 -3.67
CA SER A 152 0.91 1.46 -2.80
C SER A 152 -0.15 0.37 -2.79
N ASN A 153 -0.42 -0.20 -3.95
CA ASN A 153 -1.43 -1.24 -4.11
C ASN A 153 -0.91 -2.63 -3.70
N ALA A 154 0.40 -2.81 -3.51
CA ALA A 154 0.99 -4.06 -3.03
C ALA A 154 1.35 -4.05 -1.53
N MET A 155 1.71 -2.91 -0.94
CA MET A 155 2.25 -2.85 0.44
C MET A 155 1.26 -3.15 1.57
N MET A 156 -0.03 -3.28 1.25
CA MET A 156 -1.06 -3.49 2.27
C MET A 156 -0.92 -4.91 2.86
N PRO A 157 -0.85 -5.05 4.19
CA PRO A 157 -0.59 -6.35 4.81
C PRO A 157 -1.76 -7.30 4.58
N SER A 158 -1.45 -8.54 4.22
CA SER A 158 -2.40 -9.64 4.06
C SER A 158 -2.89 -10.18 5.42
N PRO A 159 -3.89 -11.09 5.47
CA PRO A 159 -4.32 -11.70 6.72
C PRO A 159 -3.18 -12.39 7.49
N SER A 160 -2.28 -13.10 6.81
CA SER A 160 -1.11 -13.73 7.44
C SER A 160 -0.10 -12.72 7.96
N ASP A 161 0.04 -11.57 7.30
CA ASP A 161 0.95 -10.51 7.75
C ASP A 161 0.44 -9.82 9.03
N ARG A 162 -0.89 -9.73 9.20
CA ARG A 162 -1.54 -9.08 10.35
C ARG A 162 -1.70 -9.99 11.57
N GLU A 163 -1.74 -11.30 11.36
CA GLU A 163 -1.94 -12.29 12.41
C GLU A 163 -0.95 -12.12 13.58
N PRO A 164 0.39 -12.06 13.36
CA PRO A 164 1.33 -11.86 14.46
C PRO A 164 1.31 -10.43 15.03
N VAL A 165 0.83 -9.43 14.28
CA VAL A 165 0.79 -8.02 14.71
C VAL A 165 -0.31 -7.75 15.72
N THR A 166 -1.44 -8.42 15.56
CA THR A 166 -2.65 -8.22 16.38
C THR A 166 -2.38 -8.33 17.89
N PRO A 167 -1.77 -9.41 18.41
CA PRO A 167 -1.50 -9.52 19.84
C PRO A 167 -0.49 -8.47 20.34
N VAL A 168 0.54 -8.13 19.56
CA VAL A 168 1.50 -7.08 19.94
C VAL A 168 0.82 -5.72 20.05
N ALA A 169 -0.07 -5.39 19.10
CA ALA A 169 -0.84 -4.15 19.14
C ALA A 169 -1.76 -4.09 20.38
N GLN A 170 -2.40 -5.21 20.75
CA GLN A 170 -3.22 -5.31 21.95
C GLN A 170 -2.38 -5.11 23.23
N TYR A 171 -1.22 -5.75 23.35
CA TYR A 171 -0.32 -5.56 24.48
C TYR A 171 0.20 -4.13 24.57
N ALA A 172 0.57 -3.52 23.43
CA ALA A 172 1.01 -2.13 23.38
C ALA A 172 -0.10 -1.16 23.82
N LEU A 173 -1.34 -1.39 23.38
CA LEU A 173 -2.50 -0.61 23.79
C LEU A 173 -2.75 -0.72 25.30
N LEU A 174 -2.73 -1.93 25.85
CA LEU A 174 -2.91 -2.16 27.28
C LEU A 174 -1.80 -1.50 28.10
N ALA A 175 -0.54 -1.61 27.66
CA ALA A 175 0.59 -0.96 28.31
C ALA A 175 0.46 0.57 28.28
N GLY A 176 0.03 1.15 27.14
CA GLY A 176 -0.22 2.58 27.02
C GLY A 176 -1.36 3.06 27.92
N LEU A 177 -2.46 2.30 28.03
CA LEU A 177 -3.56 2.63 28.92
C LEU A 177 -3.12 2.54 30.40
N ALA A 178 -2.39 1.49 30.77
CA ALA A 178 -1.83 1.35 32.12
C ALA A 178 -0.90 2.51 32.46
N TYR A 179 -0.04 2.93 31.52
CA TYR A 179 0.84 4.09 31.69
C TYR A 179 0.07 5.36 32.05
N LEU A 180 -1.05 5.60 31.36
CA LEU A 180 -1.92 6.76 31.61
C LEU A 180 -2.66 6.64 32.95
N LEU A 181 -3.19 5.46 33.28
CA LEU A 181 -3.93 5.21 34.52
C LEU A 181 -3.06 5.32 35.78
N ILE A 182 -1.78 4.91 35.68
CA ILE A 182 -0.80 5.02 36.77
C ILE A 182 -0.35 6.49 36.98
N GLY A 183 -0.65 7.38 36.03
CA GLY A 183 -0.29 8.80 36.13
C GLY A 183 1.20 9.06 35.88
N LEU A 184 1.84 8.25 35.01
CA LEU A 184 3.24 8.46 34.65
C LEU A 184 3.42 9.80 33.89
N PRO A 185 4.62 10.44 33.95
CA PRO A 185 4.82 11.76 33.39
C PRO A 185 4.50 11.83 31.89
N VAL A 186 3.69 12.80 31.45
CA VAL A 186 3.29 12.92 30.03
C VAL A 186 4.38 13.46 29.10
N ARG A 187 5.45 14.05 29.66
CA ARG A 187 6.49 14.73 28.88
C ARG A 187 7.20 13.82 27.85
N PRO A 188 7.61 12.58 28.19
CA PRO A 188 8.21 11.67 27.22
C PRO A 188 7.26 11.32 26.07
N LEU A 189 5.97 11.14 26.37
CA LEU A 189 4.95 10.87 25.36
C LEU A 189 4.77 12.08 24.41
N GLN A 190 4.72 13.29 24.94
CA GLN A 190 4.66 14.51 24.14
C GLN A 190 5.89 14.67 23.24
N ALA A 191 7.09 14.47 23.80
CA ALA A 191 8.33 14.52 23.03
C ALA A 191 8.34 13.49 21.89
N PHE A 192 7.85 12.28 22.15
CA PHE A 192 7.72 11.24 21.13
C PHE A 192 6.72 11.63 20.02
N ILE A 193 5.56 12.17 20.38
CA ILE A 193 4.56 12.63 19.40
C ILE A 193 5.13 13.74 18.51
N LEU A 194 5.81 14.73 19.11
CA LEU A 194 6.44 15.82 18.36
C LEU A 194 7.53 15.32 17.42
N TRP A 195 8.33 14.35 17.87
CA TRP A 195 9.34 13.70 17.03
C TRP A 195 8.71 12.92 15.85
N LEU A 196 7.56 12.28 16.08
CA LEU A 196 6.86 11.49 15.06
C LEU A 196 6.06 12.35 14.05
N THR A 197 5.64 13.54 14.45
CA THR A 197 4.78 14.45 13.67
C THR A 197 5.27 14.70 12.23
N PRO A 198 6.54 15.08 11.96
CA PRO A 198 6.99 15.34 10.59
C PRO A 198 6.91 14.10 9.69
N PHE A 199 7.16 12.90 10.24
CA PHE A 199 7.03 11.65 9.49
C PHE A 199 5.57 11.35 9.14
N VAL A 200 4.66 11.54 10.11
CA VAL A 200 3.22 11.35 9.88
C VAL A 200 2.70 12.34 8.85
N GLN A 201 3.10 13.61 8.91
CA GLN A 201 2.74 14.62 7.92
C GLN A 201 3.26 14.25 6.53
N SER A 202 4.53 13.87 6.42
CA SER A 202 5.17 13.44 5.17
C SER A 202 4.41 12.27 4.53
N VAL A 203 4.18 11.20 5.29
CA VAL A 203 3.45 10.02 4.84
C VAL A 203 1.99 10.36 4.51
N SER A 204 1.35 11.25 5.26
CA SER A 204 -0.04 11.67 4.99
C SER A 204 -0.18 12.42 3.67
N SER A 205 0.74 13.35 3.37
CA SER A 205 0.76 14.05 2.07
C SER A 205 0.99 13.09 0.91
N ALA A 206 1.88 12.10 1.08
CA ALA A 206 2.11 11.07 0.09
C ALA A 206 0.87 10.20 -0.13
N PHE A 207 0.19 9.77 0.94
CA PHE A 207 -1.04 9.00 0.84
C PHE A 207 -2.18 9.78 0.20
N LEU A 208 -2.30 11.08 0.46
CA LEU A 208 -3.27 11.93 -0.24
C LEU A 208 -3.02 11.91 -1.75
N PHE A 209 -1.77 12.09 -2.18
CA PHE A 209 -1.40 12.03 -3.60
C PHE A 209 -1.74 10.67 -4.23
N ILE A 210 -1.38 9.58 -3.54
CA ILE A 210 -1.65 8.23 -4.02
C ILE A 210 -3.16 7.96 -4.12
N ILE A 211 -3.96 8.42 -3.15
CA ILE A 211 -5.42 8.26 -3.21
C ILE A 211 -5.97 8.96 -4.46
N LEU A 212 -5.52 10.18 -4.77
CA LEU A 212 -5.95 10.88 -5.98
C LEU A 212 -5.54 10.12 -7.25
N LEU A 213 -4.31 9.61 -7.28
CA LEU A 213 -3.82 8.75 -8.37
C LEU A 213 -4.68 7.49 -8.53
N ASP A 214 -4.93 6.77 -7.44
CA ASP A 214 -5.72 5.54 -7.42
C ASP A 214 -7.18 5.79 -7.85
N LEU A 215 -7.77 6.93 -7.47
CA LEU A 215 -9.11 7.32 -7.90
C LEU A 215 -9.18 7.59 -9.41
N ILE A 216 -8.15 8.22 -9.99
CA ILE A 216 -8.06 8.42 -11.44
C ILE A 216 -7.91 7.08 -12.16
N VAL A 217 -7.03 6.21 -11.67
CA VAL A 217 -6.85 4.86 -12.23
C VAL A 217 -8.15 4.06 -12.13
N LEU A 218 -8.84 4.11 -11.00
CA LEU A 218 -10.12 3.43 -10.80
C LEU A 218 -11.19 3.96 -11.76
N LEU A 219 -11.26 5.27 -11.97
CA LEU A 219 -12.18 5.87 -12.94
C LEU A 219 -11.90 5.35 -14.36
N ILE A 220 -10.63 5.30 -14.77
CA ILE A 220 -10.23 4.76 -16.08
C ILE A 220 -10.64 3.29 -16.20
N LEU A 221 -10.33 2.47 -15.19
CA LEU A 221 -10.66 1.05 -15.18
C LEU A 221 -12.17 0.81 -15.20
N PHE A 222 -12.95 1.63 -14.49
CA PHE A 222 -14.40 1.58 -14.51
C PHE A 222 -14.95 1.84 -15.91
N VAL A 223 -14.54 2.95 -16.53
CA VAL A 223 -14.97 3.30 -17.91
C VAL A 223 -14.60 2.19 -18.90
N LEU A 224 -13.38 1.65 -18.82
CA LEU A 224 -12.98 0.53 -19.67
C LEU A 224 -13.82 -0.72 -19.40
N SER A 225 -14.13 -1.03 -18.15
CA SER A 225 -14.93 -2.21 -17.81
C SER A 225 -16.35 -2.12 -18.38
N GLU A 226 -16.95 -0.94 -18.39
CA GLU A 226 -18.26 -0.70 -19.03
C GLU A 226 -18.20 -0.84 -20.55
N ILE A 227 -17.13 -0.35 -21.19
CA ILE A 227 -16.94 -0.47 -22.65
C ILE A 227 -16.78 -1.92 -23.09
N PHE A 228 -16.04 -2.72 -22.31
CA PHE A 228 -15.80 -4.14 -22.61
C PHE A 228 -16.84 -5.08 -22.00
N ALA A 229 -17.87 -4.57 -21.33
CA ALA A 229 -18.92 -5.39 -20.74
C ALA A 229 -19.66 -6.18 -21.84
N PRO A 230 -19.89 -7.48 -21.67
CA PRO A 230 -20.66 -8.26 -22.62
C PRO A 230 -22.08 -7.72 -22.70
N ALA A 231 -22.64 -7.67 -23.91
CA ALA A 231 -24.01 -7.21 -24.12
C ALA A 231 -24.98 -7.97 -23.20
N PRO A 232 -25.93 -7.27 -22.54
CA PRO A 232 -26.87 -7.93 -21.64
C PRO A 232 -27.60 -9.03 -22.40
N SER A 233 -27.52 -10.26 -21.90
CA SER A 233 -28.21 -11.39 -22.50
C SER A 233 -29.72 -11.11 -22.42
N SER A 234 -30.36 -10.86 -23.56
CA SER A 234 -31.81 -10.79 -23.66
C SER A 234 -32.39 -12.15 -23.23
N ARG A 235 -32.96 -12.20 -22.03
CA ARG A 235 -33.91 -13.25 -21.65
C ARG A 235 -35.32 -12.73 -21.91
#